data_AF-A0A1I7UKI6-F1
#
_entry.id   AF-A0A1I7UKI6-F1
#
_cell.length_a   1.000
_cell.length_b   1.000
_cell.length_c   1.000
_cell.angle_alpha   90.00
_cell.angle_beta   90.00
_cell.angle_gamma   90.00
#
_symmetry.space_group_name_H-M   'P 1'
#
loop_
_entity.id
_entity.type
_entity.pdbx_description
1 polymer ?
#
loop_
_entity_poly.entity_id
_entity_poly.type
_entity_poly.pdbx_seq_one_letter_code
_entity_poly.pdbx_strand_id
1 'polypeptide(L)'
;MDDEGPPPKGPPPKKRRATTQLNDPLSKRSKSSSAIGEVSNEFDEIMSRIKGPDKELALKSARKLKSLLPNASRIGAFVTNRKNLEDLVTVFSRETSLLGTSMYQEELHKFSISILANCCFTDKTTSTGMQIRKASRGFLDQAVRIFESTISNIEIRISMCRLIGNLCSNKELVTNWLSINEREHRDAVSSHFSVSG
;
A
#
# COMPACT_ATOMS: atom_id res chain seq x y z
N MET A 1 59.65 -26.02 -40.95
CA MET A 1 59.08 -26.44 -39.67
C MET A 1 60.24 -26.80 -38.76
N ASP A 2 60.65 -26.02 -37.77
CA ASP A 2 60.26 -24.68 -37.30
C ASP A 2 61.55 -24.05 -36.67
N ASP A 3 61.97 -22.84 -37.04
CA ASP A 3 61.66 -21.51 -36.47
C ASP A 3 62.52 -21.13 -35.23
N GLU A 4 62.98 -19.87 -35.17
CA GLU A 4 64.05 -19.35 -34.28
C GLU A 4 63.55 -18.69 -32.97
N GLY A 5 64.44 -18.53 -31.98
CA GLY A 5 64.34 -17.40 -31.03
C GLY A 5 64.86 -17.61 -29.60
N PRO A 6 65.99 -16.98 -29.19
CA PRO A 6 66.47 -16.97 -27.80
C PRO A 6 65.81 -15.86 -26.93
N PRO A 7 65.87 -15.94 -25.58
CA PRO A 7 65.03 -15.14 -24.69
C PRO A 7 65.58 -13.72 -24.38
N PRO A 8 64.71 -12.72 -24.14
CA PRO A 8 65.11 -11.36 -23.80
C PRO A 8 65.35 -11.11 -22.29
N LYS A 9 66.13 -10.07 -22.01
CA LYS A 9 66.63 -9.65 -20.69
C LYS A 9 65.57 -8.83 -19.92
N GLY A 10 65.55 -8.92 -18.59
CA GLY A 10 64.60 -8.19 -17.73
C GLY A 10 64.97 -6.72 -17.42
N PRO A 11 64.04 -5.91 -16.86
CA PRO A 11 64.29 -4.52 -16.46
C PRO A 11 64.37 -4.28 -14.92
N PRO A 12 65.15 -3.28 -14.44
CA PRO A 12 65.22 -2.81 -13.04
C PRO A 12 64.40 -1.49 -12.81
N PRO A 13 64.60 -0.68 -11.74
CA PRO A 13 64.27 -0.91 -10.33
C PRO A 13 63.29 0.15 -9.73
N LYS A 14 62.90 0.00 -8.44
CA LYS A 14 61.89 0.83 -7.72
C LYS A 14 62.32 2.29 -7.40
N LYS A 15 61.40 3.26 -7.59
CA LYS A 15 61.28 4.59 -6.93
C LYS A 15 59.81 5.06 -7.01
N ARG A 16 59.27 6.01 -6.22
CA ARG A 16 59.44 6.40 -4.80
C ARG A 16 58.23 7.32 -4.42
N ARG A 17 57.65 7.04 -3.24
CA ARG A 17 56.50 7.67 -2.53
C ARG A 17 56.25 9.19 -2.73
N ALA A 18 55.00 9.56 -3.09
CA ALA A 18 54.29 10.84 -2.91
C ALA A 18 52.82 10.69 -3.44
N THR A 19 51.75 11.41 -3.05
CA THR A 19 51.38 12.12 -1.79
C THR A 19 49.83 12.27 -1.70
N THR A 20 49.31 12.49 -0.49
CA THR A 20 48.04 13.16 -0.07
C THR A 20 46.89 13.36 -1.09
N GLN A 21 45.75 12.69 -0.88
CA GLN A 21 44.47 13.34 -0.50
C GLN A 21 43.56 12.34 0.24
N LEU A 22 43.02 12.77 1.38
CA LEU A 22 41.84 12.15 1.98
C LEU A 22 40.63 12.54 1.13
N ASN A 23 39.79 11.58 0.74
CA ASN A 23 38.38 11.85 0.45
C ASN A 23 37.52 10.63 0.77
N ASP A 24 36.49 10.93 1.54
CA ASP A 24 35.44 10.09 2.12
C ASP A 24 34.86 8.98 1.21
N PRO A 25 34.55 7.77 1.73
CA PRO A 25 33.69 6.80 1.05
C PRO A 25 32.19 7.19 1.10
N LEU A 26 31.87 8.46 0.83
CA LEU A 26 30.52 9.05 0.87
C LEU A 26 30.10 9.64 -0.49
N SER A 27 30.24 8.86 -1.57
CA SER A 27 29.73 9.24 -2.90
C SER A 27 29.32 8.06 -3.79
N LYS A 28 28.28 7.33 -3.34
CA LYS A 28 27.43 6.49 -4.21
C LYS A 28 25.94 6.68 -3.90
N ARG A 29 25.47 7.93 -3.94
CA ARG A 29 24.02 8.24 -3.91
C ARG A 29 23.73 9.51 -4.70
N SER A 30 23.22 9.38 -5.93
CA SER A 30 22.45 10.40 -6.69
C SER A 30 22.12 9.95 -8.14
N LYS A 31 21.39 8.83 -8.31
CA LYS A 31 20.68 8.50 -9.58
C LYS A 31 19.44 7.62 -9.31
N SER A 32 18.48 8.12 -8.54
CA SER A 32 17.19 7.42 -8.33
C SER A 32 16.01 8.29 -7.89
N SER A 33 16.15 9.62 -7.82
CA SER A 33 15.10 10.51 -7.30
C SER A 33 14.00 10.84 -8.32
N SER A 34 14.31 10.95 -9.61
CA SER A 34 13.34 11.32 -10.65
C SER A 34 12.23 10.28 -10.82
N ALA A 35 12.62 9.00 -11.02
CA ALA A 35 11.68 7.91 -11.26
C ALA A 35 10.70 7.66 -10.10
N ILE A 36 11.09 7.97 -8.85
CA ILE A 36 10.18 7.85 -7.69
C ILE A 36 9.18 9.01 -7.67
N GLY A 37 9.61 10.23 -8.00
CA GLY A 37 8.74 11.41 -8.09
C GLY A 37 7.69 11.29 -9.20
N GLU A 38 8.10 10.85 -10.39
CA GLU A 38 7.20 10.61 -11.54
C GLU A 38 6.13 9.55 -11.20
N VAL A 39 6.52 8.48 -10.51
CA VAL A 39 5.59 7.40 -10.11
C VAL A 39 4.63 7.85 -8.99
N SER A 40 5.04 8.71 -8.06
CA SER A 40 4.10 9.28 -7.08
C SER A 40 3.03 10.11 -7.79
N ASN A 41 3.44 11.03 -8.67
CA ASN A 41 2.53 11.89 -9.42
C ASN A 41 1.53 11.08 -10.26
N GLU A 42 1.96 9.98 -10.90
CA GLU A 42 1.04 9.08 -11.62
C GLU A 42 -0.06 8.51 -10.70
N PHE A 43 0.29 8.09 -9.48
CA PHE A 43 -0.69 7.54 -8.54
C PHE A 43 -1.61 8.63 -7.98
N ASP A 44 -1.08 9.79 -7.59
CA ASP A 44 -1.86 10.92 -7.07
C ASP A 44 -2.90 11.39 -8.11
N GLU A 45 -2.53 11.49 -9.39
CA GLU A 45 -3.45 11.79 -10.49
C GLU A 45 -4.55 10.72 -10.64
N ILE A 46 -4.18 9.44 -10.62
CA ILE A 46 -5.14 8.34 -10.78
C ILE A 46 -6.13 8.31 -9.60
N MET A 47 -5.65 8.50 -8.37
CA MET A 47 -6.50 8.56 -7.18
C MET A 47 -7.45 9.78 -7.20
N SER A 48 -7.01 10.93 -7.73
CA SER A 48 -7.89 12.09 -7.91
C SER A 48 -9.11 11.77 -8.79
N ARG A 49 -8.91 11.00 -9.87
CA ARG A 49 -9.96 10.58 -10.81
C ARG A 49 -10.87 9.50 -10.21
N ILE A 50 -10.32 8.54 -9.47
CA ILE A 50 -11.06 7.46 -8.78
C ILE A 50 -12.02 8.02 -7.70
N LYS A 51 -11.63 9.10 -7.02
CA LYS A 51 -12.50 9.80 -6.06
C LYS A 51 -13.54 10.71 -6.69
N GLY A 52 -13.34 11.14 -7.94
CA GLY A 52 -14.19 12.12 -8.63
C GLY A 52 -15.65 11.66 -8.81
N PRO A 53 -16.54 12.59 -9.20
CA PRO A 53 -17.96 12.29 -9.41
C PRO A 53 -18.24 11.55 -10.73
N ASP A 54 -17.32 11.59 -11.69
CA ASP A 54 -17.43 10.88 -12.97
C ASP A 54 -17.22 9.37 -12.77
N LYS A 55 -18.32 8.61 -12.87
CA LYS A 55 -18.35 7.16 -12.68
C LYS A 55 -17.53 6.40 -13.72
N GLU A 56 -17.56 6.82 -14.98
CA GLU A 56 -16.86 6.12 -16.06
C GLU A 56 -15.35 6.36 -15.96
N LEU A 57 -14.94 7.61 -15.74
CA LEU A 57 -13.55 7.98 -15.55
C LEU A 57 -12.97 7.35 -14.27
N ALA A 58 -13.73 7.31 -13.18
CA ALA A 58 -13.32 6.62 -11.96
C ALA A 58 -13.09 5.12 -12.21
N LEU A 59 -14.01 4.43 -12.89
CA LEU A 59 -13.89 3.01 -13.20
C LEU A 59 -12.71 2.71 -14.14
N LYS A 60 -12.51 3.53 -15.18
CA LYS A 60 -11.36 3.43 -16.10
C LYS A 60 -10.03 3.65 -15.36
N SER A 61 -10.00 4.60 -14.43
CA SER A 61 -8.83 4.91 -13.60
C SER A 61 -8.54 3.80 -12.59
N ALA A 62 -9.57 3.19 -11.98
CA ALA A 62 -9.42 2.04 -11.08
C ALA A 62 -8.86 0.80 -11.80
N ARG A 63 -9.29 0.53 -13.04
CA ARG A 63 -8.69 -0.51 -13.90
C ARG A 63 -7.22 -0.21 -14.19
N LYS A 64 -6.87 1.04 -14.55
CA LYS A 64 -5.47 1.46 -14.75
C LYS A 64 -4.66 1.27 -13.46
N LEU A 65 -5.18 1.68 -12.31
CA LEU A 65 -4.49 1.49 -11.03
C LEU A 65 -4.17 0.02 -10.77
N LYS A 66 -5.15 -0.88 -10.94
CA LYS A 66 -4.94 -2.31 -10.74
C LYS A 66 -3.89 -2.91 -11.69
N SER A 67 -3.83 -2.48 -12.95
CA SER A 67 -2.79 -2.94 -13.88
C SER A 67 -1.39 -2.36 -13.58
N LEU A 68 -1.32 -1.17 -12.98
CA LEU A 68 -0.07 -0.54 -12.54
C LEU A 68 0.50 -1.10 -11.22
N LEU A 69 -0.22 -2.00 -10.54
CA LEU A 69 0.18 -2.64 -9.29
C LEU A 69 0.41 -4.16 -9.43
N PRO A 70 1.21 -4.64 -10.40
CA PRO A 70 1.38 -6.08 -10.68
C PRO A 70 2.29 -6.81 -9.69
N ASN A 71 3.10 -6.09 -8.90
CA ASN A 71 4.13 -6.68 -8.05
C ASN A 71 4.47 -5.81 -6.83
N ALA A 72 5.28 -6.38 -5.92
CA ALA A 72 5.62 -5.78 -4.65
C ALA A 72 6.30 -4.40 -4.75
N SER A 73 7.08 -4.15 -5.80
CA SER A 73 7.76 -2.85 -5.99
C SER A 73 6.77 -1.73 -6.30
N ARG A 74 5.85 -1.96 -7.26
CA ARG A 74 4.82 -0.98 -7.60
C ARG A 74 3.82 -0.77 -6.46
N ILE A 75 3.45 -1.83 -5.74
CA ILE A 75 2.62 -1.74 -4.54
C ILE A 75 3.32 -0.96 -3.43
N GLY A 76 4.62 -1.21 -3.20
CA GLY A 76 5.44 -0.46 -2.25
C GLY A 76 5.49 1.04 -2.57
N ALA A 77 5.69 1.40 -3.84
CA ALA A 77 5.67 2.80 -4.27
C ALA A 77 4.30 3.46 -4.02
N PHE A 78 3.20 2.76 -4.30
CA PHE A 78 1.84 3.26 -4.04
C PHE A 78 1.57 3.51 -2.54
N VAL A 79 1.87 2.54 -1.67
CA VAL A 79 1.59 2.64 -0.21
C VAL A 79 2.61 3.50 0.56
N THR A 80 3.75 3.85 -0.04
CA THR A 80 4.73 4.78 0.57
C THR A 80 4.16 6.20 0.66
N ASN A 81 3.38 6.62 -0.35
CA ASN A 81 2.56 7.82 -0.24
C ASN A 81 1.24 7.47 0.48
N ARG A 82 1.20 7.75 1.79
CA ARG A 82 0.07 7.48 2.68
C ARG A 82 -1.28 7.98 2.12
N LYS A 83 -1.30 9.12 1.42
CA LYS A 83 -2.51 9.74 0.88
C LYS A 83 -3.21 8.83 -0.14
N ASN A 84 -2.45 8.12 -0.97
CA ASN A 84 -3.00 7.17 -1.96
C ASN A 84 -3.83 6.07 -1.29
N LEU A 85 -3.36 5.56 -0.15
CA LEU A 85 -4.02 4.50 0.60
C LEU A 85 -5.25 5.04 1.36
N GLU A 86 -5.14 6.23 1.95
CA GLU A 86 -6.28 6.93 2.60
C GLU A 86 -7.40 7.26 1.62
N ASP A 87 -7.03 7.74 0.42
CA ASP A 87 -7.96 8.02 -0.67
C ASP A 87 -8.66 6.73 -1.16
N LEU A 88 -7.95 5.60 -1.22
CA LEU A 88 -8.52 4.31 -1.61
C LEU A 88 -9.47 3.74 -0.54
N VAL A 89 -9.13 3.89 0.75
CA VAL A 89 -10.03 3.53 1.87
C VAL A 89 -11.26 4.44 1.90
N THR A 90 -11.13 5.71 1.50
CA THR A 90 -12.27 6.62 1.35
C THR A 90 -13.22 6.15 0.24
N VAL A 91 -12.71 5.69 -0.90
CA VAL A 91 -13.53 5.10 -1.98
C VAL A 91 -14.20 3.80 -1.53
N PHE A 92 -13.47 2.89 -0.87
CA PHE A 92 -14.06 1.69 -0.26
C PHE A 92 -15.21 2.04 0.71
N SER A 93 -14.99 3.01 1.59
CA SER A 93 -15.97 3.47 2.58
C SER A 93 -17.23 4.03 1.92
N ARG A 94 -17.06 4.81 0.84
CA ARG A 94 -18.16 5.38 0.05
C ARG A 94 -18.96 4.31 -0.67
N GLU A 95 -18.32 3.39 -1.39
CA GLU A 95 -19.07 2.34 -2.08
C GLU A 95 -19.75 1.37 -1.10
N THR A 96 -19.16 1.13 0.09
CA THR A 96 -19.81 0.40 1.18
C THR A 96 -21.05 1.14 1.71
N SER A 97 -20.99 2.46 1.89
CA SER A 97 -22.13 3.22 2.40
C SER A 97 -23.28 3.29 1.39
N LEU A 98 -22.96 3.34 0.09
CA LEU A 98 -23.90 3.32 -1.03
C LEU A 98 -24.48 1.93 -1.36
N LEU A 99 -23.97 0.85 -0.75
CA LEU A 99 -24.40 -0.53 -1.02
C LEU A 99 -25.93 -0.68 -0.93
N GLY A 100 -26.56 -1.13 -2.01
CA GLY A 100 -28.02 -1.26 -2.16
C GLY A 100 -28.75 -0.05 -2.74
N THR A 101 -28.04 1.05 -3.04
CA THR A 101 -28.62 2.23 -3.70
C THR A 101 -28.35 2.25 -5.21
N SER A 102 -29.13 3.02 -5.98
CA SER A 102 -28.88 3.28 -7.40
C SER A 102 -27.58 4.03 -7.70
N MET A 103 -26.92 4.59 -6.67
CA MET A 103 -25.65 5.28 -6.81
C MET A 103 -24.43 4.36 -6.67
N TYR A 104 -24.62 3.16 -6.13
CA TYR A 104 -23.60 2.12 -5.92
C TYR A 104 -22.85 1.75 -7.21
N GLN A 105 -21.53 1.65 -7.13
CA GLN A 105 -20.69 1.18 -8.24
C GLN A 105 -19.99 -0.13 -7.87
N GLU A 106 -20.65 -1.26 -8.15
CA GLU A 106 -20.18 -2.59 -7.77
C GLU A 106 -18.74 -2.89 -8.21
N GLU A 107 -18.42 -2.65 -9.48
CA GLU A 107 -17.07 -2.89 -10.00
C GLU A 107 -16.03 -1.96 -9.35
N LEU A 108 -16.37 -0.71 -9.05
CA LEU A 108 -15.47 0.21 -8.35
C LEU A 108 -15.21 -0.26 -6.91
N HIS A 109 -16.26 -0.74 -6.24
CA HIS A 109 -16.16 -1.35 -4.91
C HIS A 109 -15.22 -2.57 -4.93
N LYS A 110 -15.44 -3.50 -5.86
CA LYS A 110 -14.61 -4.68 -6.11
C LYS A 110 -13.15 -4.32 -6.43
N PHE A 111 -12.89 -3.28 -7.23
CA PHE A 111 -11.52 -2.79 -7.46
C PHE A 111 -10.88 -2.26 -6.17
N SER A 112 -11.59 -1.45 -5.37
CA SER A 112 -11.05 -0.88 -4.13
C SER A 112 -10.62 -1.98 -3.14
N ILE A 113 -11.50 -2.96 -2.87
CA ILE A 113 -11.21 -4.11 -1.99
C ILE A 113 -10.08 -4.96 -2.57
N SER A 114 -10.11 -5.25 -3.87
CA SER A 114 -9.07 -6.04 -4.53
C SER A 114 -7.68 -5.41 -4.43
N ILE A 115 -7.57 -4.08 -4.53
CA ILE A 115 -6.30 -3.36 -4.44
C ILE A 115 -5.84 -3.30 -2.98
N LEU A 116 -6.72 -2.94 -2.04
CA LEU A 116 -6.42 -2.97 -0.60
C LEU A 116 -5.92 -4.35 -0.14
N ALA A 117 -6.55 -5.42 -0.62
CA ALA A 117 -6.13 -6.80 -0.32
C ALA A 117 -4.74 -7.13 -0.88
N ASN A 118 -4.41 -6.65 -2.09
CA ASN A 118 -3.07 -6.82 -2.66
C ASN A 118 -2.00 -6.04 -1.88
N CYS A 119 -2.33 -4.82 -1.42
CA CYS A 119 -1.46 -4.02 -0.55
C CYS A 119 -1.15 -4.77 0.75
N CYS A 120 -2.18 -5.27 1.46
CA CYS A 120 -2.02 -6.01 2.72
C CYS A 120 -1.34 -7.38 2.55
N PHE A 121 -1.48 -8.03 1.39
CA PHE A 121 -0.77 -9.28 1.10
C PHE A 121 0.73 -9.06 0.88
N THR A 122 1.07 -7.94 0.23
CA THR A 122 2.44 -7.58 -0.13
C THR A 122 3.22 -7.09 1.08
N ASP A 123 2.61 -6.19 1.85
CA ASP A 123 3.22 -5.65 3.06
C ASP A 123 3.09 -6.64 4.21
N LYS A 124 4.15 -7.44 4.40
CA LYS A 124 4.29 -8.37 5.54
C LYS A 124 4.57 -7.67 6.87
N THR A 125 4.69 -6.33 6.89
CA THR A 125 4.82 -5.53 8.11
C THR A 125 3.46 -5.11 8.66
N THR A 126 3.44 -4.25 9.67
CA THR A 126 2.23 -3.68 10.27
C THR A 126 1.77 -2.40 9.56
N SER A 127 2.59 -1.83 8.68
CA SER A 127 2.42 -0.47 8.16
C SER A 127 1.11 -0.26 7.41
N THR A 128 0.84 -1.03 6.36
CA THR A 128 -0.33 -0.87 5.49
C THR A 128 -1.64 -1.07 6.25
N GLY A 129 -1.73 -2.11 7.09
CA GLY A 129 -2.93 -2.36 7.89
C GLY A 129 -3.17 -1.28 8.95
N MET A 130 -2.11 -0.78 9.60
CA MET A 130 -2.21 0.35 10.54
C MET A 130 -2.56 1.66 9.83
N GLN A 131 -2.16 1.86 8.57
CA GLN A 131 -2.60 3.00 7.75
C GLN A 131 -4.08 2.89 7.38
N ILE A 132 -4.56 1.73 6.92
CA ILE A 132 -5.99 1.50 6.60
C ILE A 132 -6.88 1.81 7.81
N ARG A 133 -6.49 1.32 8.99
CA ARG A 133 -7.16 1.62 10.24
C ARG A 133 -7.20 3.12 10.58
N LYS A 134 -6.08 3.83 10.38
CA LYS A 134 -6.01 5.28 10.64
C LYS A 134 -6.89 6.06 9.66
N ALA A 135 -7.06 5.55 8.44
CA ALA A 135 -7.94 6.11 7.41
C ALA A 135 -9.44 5.90 7.68
N SER A 136 -9.83 4.72 8.20
CA SER A 136 -11.22 4.43 8.60
C SER A 136 -11.25 3.66 9.93
N ARG A 137 -11.82 4.29 10.97
CA ARG A 137 -12.03 3.64 12.27
C ARG A 137 -13.08 2.51 12.16
N GLY A 138 -14.19 2.78 11.49
CA GLY A 138 -15.27 1.81 11.23
C GLY A 138 -14.99 0.82 10.10
N PHE A 139 -13.72 0.57 9.76
CA PHE A 139 -13.35 -0.33 8.65
C PHE A 139 -13.84 -1.77 8.87
N LEU A 140 -13.84 -2.25 10.13
CA LEU A 140 -14.35 -3.57 10.47
C LEU A 140 -15.89 -3.63 10.41
N ASP A 141 -16.58 -2.58 10.85
CA ASP A 141 -18.06 -2.49 10.75
C ASP A 141 -18.51 -2.43 9.29
N GLN A 142 -17.75 -1.73 8.44
CA GLN A 142 -17.91 -1.74 6.99
C GLN A 142 -17.72 -3.15 6.39
N ALA A 143 -16.75 -3.93 6.90
CA ALA A 143 -16.57 -5.32 6.50
C ALA A 143 -17.76 -6.21 6.91
N VAL A 144 -18.23 -6.09 8.16
CA VAL A 144 -19.41 -6.80 8.67
C VAL A 144 -20.64 -6.48 7.82
N ARG A 145 -20.91 -5.20 7.54
CA ARG A 145 -22.01 -4.77 6.65
C ARG A 145 -21.92 -5.41 5.25
N ILE A 146 -20.74 -5.64 4.70
CA ILE A 146 -20.56 -6.33 3.42
C ILE A 146 -20.91 -7.82 3.53
N PHE A 147 -20.50 -8.49 4.62
CA PHE A 147 -20.77 -9.91 4.85
C PHE A 147 -22.25 -10.19 5.13
N GLU A 148 -22.91 -9.35 5.93
CA GLU A 148 -24.33 -9.45 6.29
C GLU A 148 -25.28 -8.97 5.18
N SER A 149 -24.79 -8.20 4.21
CA SER A 149 -25.62 -7.72 3.11
C SER A 149 -26.10 -8.86 2.21
N THR A 150 -27.42 -8.99 2.10
CA THR A 150 -28.09 -9.84 1.11
C THR A 150 -27.95 -9.31 -0.33
N ILE A 151 -27.54 -8.05 -0.50
CA ILE A 151 -27.43 -7.36 -1.80
C ILE A 151 -26.00 -7.45 -2.35
N SER A 152 -24.97 -7.58 -1.50
CA SER A 152 -23.58 -7.60 -1.97
C SER A 152 -23.30 -8.81 -2.89
N ASN A 153 -22.57 -8.56 -3.98
CA ASN A 153 -22.09 -9.63 -4.86
C ASN A 153 -21.17 -10.58 -4.07
N ILE A 154 -21.29 -11.89 -4.33
CA ILE A 154 -20.45 -12.92 -3.70
C ILE A 154 -18.95 -12.70 -3.95
N GLU A 155 -18.55 -12.18 -5.12
CA GLU A 155 -17.15 -11.86 -5.42
C GLU A 155 -16.59 -10.73 -4.54
N ILE A 156 -17.45 -9.79 -4.14
CA ILE A 156 -17.11 -8.72 -3.20
C ILE A 156 -16.94 -9.29 -1.80
N ARG A 157 -17.85 -10.16 -1.34
CA ARG A 157 -17.70 -10.87 -0.06
C ARG A 157 -16.42 -11.72 -0.02
N ILE A 158 -16.11 -12.49 -1.07
CA ILE A 158 -14.88 -13.27 -1.20
C ILE A 158 -13.64 -12.36 -1.17
N SER A 159 -13.66 -11.25 -1.92
CA SER A 159 -12.55 -10.28 -1.92
C SER A 159 -12.35 -9.64 -0.55
N MET A 160 -13.44 -9.40 0.20
CA MET A 160 -13.41 -8.85 1.55
C MET A 160 -12.91 -9.87 2.57
N CYS A 161 -13.30 -11.15 2.47
CA CYS A 161 -12.71 -12.23 3.26
C CYS A 161 -11.20 -12.30 3.06
N ARG A 162 -10.71 -12.15 1.82
CA ARG A 162 -9.27 -12.11 1.52
C ARG A 162 -8.58 -10.89 2.14
N LEU A 163 -9.21 -9.71 2.08
CA LEU A 163 -8.69 -8.49 2.71
C LEU A 163 -8.58 -8.67 4.24
N ILE A 164 -9.64 -9.13 4.89
CA ILE A 164 -9.65 -9.41 6.33
C ILE A 164 -8.61 -10.48 6.70
N GLY A 165 -8.51 -11.59 5.96
CA GLY A 165 -7.49 -12.61 6.20
C GLY A 165 -6.05 -12.08 6.11
N ASN A 166 -5.76 -11.21 5.14
CA ASN A 166 -4.46 -10.56 5.01
C ASN A 166 -4.18 -9.61 6.19
N LEU A 167 -5.18 -8.85 6.63
CA LEU A 167 -5.06 -7.96 7.81
C LEU A 167 -4.89 -8.77 9.12
N CYS A 168 -5.65 -9.87 9.28
CA CYS A 168 -5.58 -10.77 10.44
C CYS A 168 -4.28 -11.57 10.53
N SER A 169 -3.53 -11.68 9.43
CA SER A 169 -2.16 -12.24 9.45
C SER A 169 -1.20 -11.39 10.29
N ASN A 170 -1.57 -10.15 10.63
CA ASN A 170 -0.80 -9.25 11.46
C ASN A 170 -1.30 -9.22 12.92
N LYS A 171 -0.60 -9.93 13.81
CA LYS A 171 -0.97 -10.06 15.23
C LYS A 171 -1.04 -8.71 15.96
N GLU A 172 -0.09 -7.81 15.73
CA GLU A 172 -0.04 -6.51 16.42
C GLU A 172 -1.25 -5.64 16.04
N LEU A 173 -1.58 -5.58 14.75
CA LEU A 173 -2.76 -4.87 14.25
C LEU A 173 -4.05 -5.42 14.86
N VAL A 174 -4.21 -6.75 14.90
CA VAL A 174 -5.37 -7.42 15.50
C VAL A 174 -5.49 -7.11 16.99
N THR A 175 -4.42 -7.28 17.78
CA THR A 175 -4.41 -6.93 19.21
C THR A 175 -4.73 -5.45 19.43
N ASN A 176 -4.21 -4.57 18.58
CA ASN A 176 -4.47 -3.14 18.68
C ASN A 176 -5.93 -2.80 18.30
N TRP A 177 -6.57 -3.51 17.37
CA TRP A 177 -8.00 -3.36 17.09
C TRP A 177 -8.87 -3.81 18.26
N LEU A 178 -8.64 -5.03 18.76
CA LEU A 178 -9.40 -5.60 19.88
C LEU A 178 -9.32 -4.72 21.14
N SER A 179 -8.12 -4.29 21.52
CA SER A 179 -7.90 -3.47 22.72
C SER A 179 -8.52 -2.06 22.67
N ILE A 180 -8.78 -1.52 21.48
CA ILE A 180 -9.55 -0.27 21.34
C ILE A 180 -11.05 -0.54 21.35
N ASN A 181 -11.53 -1.56 20.64
CA ASN A 181 -12.96 -1.91 20.67
C ASN A 181 -13.43 -2.25 22.09
N GLU A 182 -12.63 -2.97 22.88
CA GLU A 182 -12.91 -3.19 24.30
C GLU A 182 -12.96 -1.90 25.13
N ARG A 183 -12.12 -0.90 24.80
CA ARG A 183 -12.09 0.38 25.51
C ARG A 183 -13.32 1.21 25.16
N GLU A 184 -13.59 1.38 23.87
CA GLU A 184 -14.76 2.11 23.37
C GLU A 184 -16.06 1.48 23.91
N HIS A 185 -16.13 0.15 24.02
CA HIS A 185 -17.28 -0.53 24.64
C HIS A 185 -17.38 -0.29 26.15
N ARG A 186 -16.27 -0.33 26.91
CA ARG A 186 -16.25 0.01 28.35
C ARG A 186 -16.65 1.47 28.60
N ASP A 187 -16.20 2.40 27.76
CA ASP A 187 -16.51 3.83 27.88
C ASP A 187 -18.00 4.11 27.52
N ALA A 188 -18.54 3.41 26.52
CA ALA A 188 -19.97 3.46 26.17
C ALA A 188 -20.86 2.92 27.31
N VAL A 189 -20.48 1.83 27.97
CA VAL A 189 -21.22 1.30 29.13
C VAL A 189 -21.14 2.27 30.31
N SER A 190 -19.96 2.81 30.59
CA SER A 190 -19.74 3.72 31.74
C SER A 190 -20.51 5.04 31.60
N SER A 191 -20.59 5.59 30.39
CA SER A 191 -21.39 6.78 30.11
C SER A 191 -22.90 6.51 30.26
N HIS A 192 -23.37 5.32 29.89
CA HIS A 192 -24.79 4.94 30.03
C HIS A 192 -25.26 4.87 31.50
N PHE A 193 -24.39 4.45 32.42
CA PHE A 193 -24.68 4.48 33.87
C PHE A 193 -24.61 5.89 34.49
N SER A 194 -23.87 6.82 33.87
CA SER A 194 -23.65 8.17 34.41
C SER A 194 -24.80 9.15 34.14
N VAL A 195 -25.79 8.77 33.31
CA VAL A 195 -26.94 9.62 32.91
C VAL A 195 -28.24 9.23 33.66
N SER A 196 -28.17 8.28 34.59
CA SER A 196 -29.32 7.76 35.34
C SER A 196 -29.28 8.11 36.85
N GLY A 197 -28.60 9.21 37.21
CA GLY A 197 -28.48 9.72 38.58
C GLY A 197 -29.01 11.14 38.72
#